data_AF-A0A6P1DAL8-F1
#
_entry.id   AF-A0A6P1DAL8-F1
#
_cell.length_a   1.000
_cell.length_b   1.000
_cell.length_c   1.000
_cell.angle_alpha   90.00
_cell.angle_beta   90.00
_cell.angle_gamma   90.00
#
_symmetry.space_group_name_H-M   'P 1'
#
loop_
_entity.id
_entity.type
_entity.pdbx_description
1 polymer ?
#
loop_
_entity_poly.entity_id
_entity_poly.type
_entity_poly.pdbx_seq_one_letter_code
_entity_poly.pdbx_strand_id
1 'polypeptide(L)'
;MSDLVATPDAIRRYGDAAAAMATSVATAGSADQAATMAVAAPVFGLIGQEFLLSYAVAQGNHLSSVMELAGVHAATAVTAHQSAAAYEASDAAAIAELGAATAPLQ
;
A
#
# COMPACT_ATOMS: atom_id res chain seq x y z
N MET A 1 17.25 -20.41 -11.22
CA MET A 1 16.39 -19.94 -10.13
C MET A 1 16.01 -21.18 -9.34
N SER A 2 16.72 -21.46 -8.26
CA SER A 2 16.62 -22.71 -7.50
C SER A 2 15.94 -22.40 -6.16
N ASP A 3 14.73 -22.94 -6.01
CA ASP A 3 13.83 -22.86 -4.85
C ASP A 3 13.17 -21.51 -4.56
N LEU A 4 11.96 -21.33 -5.12
CA LEU A 4 10.98 -20.36 -4.61
C LEU A 4 10.19 -21.03 -3.48
N VAL A 5 10.33 -20.53 -2.26
CA VAL A 5 9.53 -20.98 -1.10
C VAL A 5 8.61 -19.86 -0.67
N ALA A 6 7.30 -20.09 -0.73
CA ALA A 6 6.31 -19.19 -0.16
C ALA A 6 6.24 -19.43 1.36
N THR A 7 6.54 -18.38 2.13
CA THR A 7 6.40 -18.42 3.60
C THR A 7 5.25 -17.50 3.99
N PRO A 8 4.05 -18.02 4.33
CA PRO A 8 2.87 -17.20 4.62
C PRO A 8 3.11 -16.13 5.67
N ASP A 9 3.90 -16.43 6.70
CA ASP A 9 4.28 -15.46 7.74
C ASP A 9 5.12 -14.29 7.21
N ALA A 10 6.07 -14.56 6.31
CA ALA A 10 6.84 -13.51 5.65
C ALA A 10 5.96 -12.65 4.73
N ILE A 11 4.99 -13.27 4.05
CA ILE A 11 4.03 -12.57 3.19
C ILE A 11 3.14 -11.64 4.04
N ARG A 12 2.68 -12.08 5.23
CA ARG A 12 1.92 -11.21 6.16
C ARG A 12 2.76 -10.04 6.65
N ARG A 13 4.01 -10.26 7.04
CA ARG A 13 4.91 -9.17 7.46
C ARG A 13 5.16 -8.14 6.36
N TYR A 14 5.25 -8.59 5.11
CA TYR A 14 5.29 -7.68 3.96
C TYR A 14 3.99 -6.87 3.85
N GLY A 15 2.84 -7.50 4.08
CA GLY A 15 1.54 -6.82 4.19
C GLY A 15 1.52 -5.75 5.29
N ASP A 16 1.99 -6.08 6.49
CA ASP A 16 2.10 -5.13 7.62
C ASP A 16 2.98 -3.92 7.27
N ALA A 17 4.13 -4.18 6.62
CA ALA A 17 5.02 -3.12 6.15
C ALA A 17 4.35 -2.23 5.10
N ALA A 18 3.60 -2.82 4.17
CA ALA A 18 2.84 -2.06 3.19
C ALA A 18 1.73 -1.21 3.83
N ALA A 19 1.02 -1.73 4.84
CA ALA A 19 0.03 -0.95 5.59
C ALA A 19 0.66 0.24 6.33
N ALA A 20 1.84 0.03 6.94
CA ALA A 20 2.60 1.09 7.57
C ALA A 20 3.04 2.16 6.56
N MET A 21 3.53 1.75 5.37
CA MET A 21 3.88 2.68 4.28
C MET A 21 2.66 3.47 3.81
N ALA A 22 1.50 2.84 3.63
CA ALA A 22 0.27 3.53 3.24
C ALA A 22 -0.08 4.66 4.22
N THR A 23 -0.08 4.35 5.51
CA THR A 23 -0.38 5.32 6.58
C THR A 23 0.66 6.44 6.63
N SER A 24 1.95 6.09 6.52
CA SER A 24 3.05 7.05 6.54
C SER A 24 2.98 8.03 5.37
N VAL A 25 2.76 7.52 4.14
CA VAL A 25 2.68 8.34 2.92
C VAL A 25 1.49 9.29 2.99
N ALA A 26 0.30 8.80 3.36
CA ALA A 26 -0.89 9.63 3.48
C ALA A 26 -0.74 10.74 4.53
N THR A 27 -0.16 10.40 5.68
CA THR A 27 0.04 11.35 6.79
C THR A 27 1.09 12.40 6.42
N ALA A 28 2.24 11.97 5.89
CA ALA A 28 3.31 12.88 5.48
C ALA A 28 2.85 13.81 4.35
N GLY A 29 2.16 13.27 3.33
CA GLY A 29 1.62 14.07 2.23
C GLY A 29 0.62 15.13 2.69
N SER A 30 -0.27 14.78 3.61
CA SER A 30 -1.26 15.72 4.16
C SER A 30 -0.60 16.83 4.99
N ALA A 31 0.37 16.46 5.84
CA ALA A 31 1.10 17.42 6.67
C ALA A 31 1.95 18.37 5.81
N ASP A 32 2.66 17.84 4.81
CA ASP A 32 3.49 18.62 3.88
C ASP A 32 2.64 19.58 3.04
N GLN A 33 1.50 19.12 2.51
CA GLN A 33 0.56 19.98 1.79
C GLN A 33 0.12 21.17 2.64
N ALA A 34 -0.27 20.92 3.89
CA ALA A 34 -0.74 21.96 4.80
C ALA A 34 0.36 22.97 5.11
N ALA A 35 1.56 22.49 5.44
CA ALA A 35 2.72 23.34 5.74
C ALA A 35 3.12 24.20 4.53
N THR A 36 3.19 23.58 3.35
CA THR A 36 3.55 24.23 2.10
C THR A 36 2.54 25.32 1.70
N MET A 37 1.24 25.02 1.76
CA MET A 37 0.22 26.00 1.39
C MET A 37 0.08 27.14 2.41
N ALA A 38 0.39 26.89 3.70
CA ALA A 38 0.36 27.94 4.73
C ALA A 38 1.38 29.07 4.47
N VAL A 39 2.51 28.76 3.82
CA VAL A 39 3.55 29.74 3.49
C VAL A 39 3.47 30.25 2.05
N ALA A 40 2.64 29.64 1.18
CA ALA A 40 2.58 30.00 -0.24
C ALA A 40 2.11 31.45 -0.47
N ALA A 41 1.04 31.91 0.20
CA ALA A 41 0.50 33.25 0.03
C ALA A 41 1.49 34.39 0.34
N PRO A 42 2.20 34.40 1.49
CA PRO A 42 3.20 35.43 1.76
C PRO A 42 4.43 35.36 0.82
N VAL A 43 4.80 34.17 0.33
CA VAL A 43 5.95 34.01 -0.58
C VAL A 43 5.67 34.59 -1.97
N PHE A 44 4.47 34.37 -2.52
CA PHE A 44 4.13 34.87 -3.86
C PHE A 44 3.72 36.36 -3.88
N GLY A 45 3.26 36.90 -2.74
CA GLY A 45 2.88 38.32 -2.63
C GLY A 45 1.75 38.74 -3.58
N LEU A 46 1.51 40.05 -3.72
CA LEU A 46 0.39 40.57 -4.51
C LEU A 46 0.56 40.41 -6.02
N ILE A 47 1.79 40.41 -6.52
CA ILE A 47 2.10 40.30 -7.96
C ILE A 47 2.06 38.84 -8.42
N GLY A 48 2.32 37.89 -7.52
CA GLY A 48 2.39 36.46 -7.84
C GLY A 48 1.07 35.71 -7.76
N GLN A 49 -0.09 36.38 -7.76
CA GLN A 49 -1.39 35.72 -7.53
C GLN A 49 -1.75 34.67 -8.58
N GLU A 50 -1.51 34.94 -9.85
CA GLU A 50 -1.73 33.98 -10.95
C GLU A 50 -0.80 32.76 -10.83
N PHE A 51 0.43 32.98 -10.34
CA PHE A 51 1.35 31.89 -10.02
C PHE A 51 0.88 31.10 -8.80
N LEU A 52 0.37 31.77 -7.77
CA LEU A 52 -0.19 31.13 -6.57
C LEU A 52 -1.40 30.25 -6.91
N LEU A 53 -2.29 30.71 -7.80
CA LEU A 53 -3.43 29.92 -8.27
C LEU A 53 -2.97 28.69 -9.05
N SER A 54 -2.04 28.86 -9.99
CA SER A 54 -1.48 27.75 -10.77
C SER A 54 -0.75 26.73 -9.87
N TYR A 55 -0.02 27.24 -8.88
CA TYR A 55 0.67 26.44 -7.88
C TYR A 55 -0.32 25.67 -7.00
N ALA A 56 -1.41 26.29 -6.54
CA ALA A 56 -2.43 25.60 -5.76
C ALA A 56 -3.07 24.43 -6.51
N VAL A 57 -3.32 24.57 -7.81
CA VAL A 57 -3.78 23.47 -8.67
C VAL A 57 -2.73 22.35 -8.75
N ALA A 58 -1.47 22.71 -8.98
CA ALA A 58 -0.38 21.73 -9.02
C ALA A 58 -0.23 20.98 -7.69
N GLN A 59 -0.36 21.69 -6.56
CA GLN A 59 -0.26 21.12 -5.22
C GLN A 59 -1.45 20.18 -4.93
N GLY A 60 -2.65 20.52 -5.42
CA GLY A 60 -3.80 19.62 -5.39
C GLY A 60 -3.57 18.32 -6.18
N ASN A 61 -3.03 18.42 -7.40
CA ASN A 61 -2.68 17.25 -8.21
C ASN A 61 -1.59 16.40 -7.54
N HIS A 62 -0.56 17.04 -6.99
CA HIS A 62 0.50 16.38 -6.25
C HIS A 62 -0.06 15.59 -5.05
N LEU A 63 -0.90 16.22 -4.22
CA LEU A 63 -1.53 15.53 -3.09
C LEU A 63 -2.39 14.34 -3.56
N SER A 64 -3.13 14.48 -4.67
CA SER A 64 -3.89 13.37 -5.25
C SER A 64 -2.99 12.18 -5.58
N SER A 65 -1.87 12.41 -6.28
CA SER A 65 -0.92 11.35 -6.63
C SER A 65 -0.25 10.72 -5.40
N VAL A 66 0.04 11.50 -4.35
CA VAL A 66 0.55 10.97 -3.08
C VAL A 66 -0.47 10.06 -2.40
N MET A 67 -1.76 10.43 -2.44
CA MET A 67 -2.83 9.60 -1.89
C MET A 67 -3.09 8.33 -2.71
N GLU A 68 -2.93 8.38 -4.03
CA GLU A 68 -2.94 7.19 -4.88
C GLU A 68 -1.81 6.22 -4.51
N LEU A 69 -0.59 6.73 -4.27
CA LEU A 69 0.53 5.90 -3.82
C LEU A 69 0.25 5.25 -2.46
N ALA A 70 -0.32 5.99 -1.51
CA ALA A 70 -0.79 5.43 -0.25
C ALA A 70 -1.85 4.32 -0.47
N GLY A 71 -2.78 4.55 -1.41
CA GLY A 71 -3.78 3.57 -1.82
C GLY A 71 -3.16 2.27 -2.39
N VAL A 72 -2.13 2.38 -3.22
CA VAL A 72 -1.40 1.21 -3.76
C VAL A 72 -0.75 0.40 -2.64
N HIS A 73 -0.13 1.05 -1.66
CA HIS A 73 0.43 0.36 -0.50
C HIS A 73 -0.64 -0.32 0.34
N ALA A 74 -1.80 0.32 0.55
CA ALA A 74 -2.92 -0.29 1.27
C ALA A 74 -3.48 -1.51 0.51
N ALA A 75 -3.67 -1.42 -0.81
CA ALA A 75 -4.10 -2.54 -1.63
C ALA A 75 -3.07 -3.68 -1.64
N THR A 76 -1.78 -3.35 -1.64
CA THR A 76 -0.69 -4.32 -1.52
C THR A 76 -0.76 -5.05 -0.19
N ALA A 77 -1.02 -4.34 0.91
CA ALA A 77 -1.19 -4.94 2.23
C ALA A 77 -2.32 -5.98 2.24
N VAL A 78 -3.51 -5.57 1.78
CA VAL A 78 -4.69 -6.46 1.67
C VAL A 78 -4.36 -7.69 0.83
N THR A 79 -3.77 -7.49 -0.34
CA THR A 79 -3.44 -8.57 -1.28
C THR A 79 -2.42 -9.53 -0.68
N ALA A 80 -1.43 -9.05 0.07
CA ALA A 80 -0.45 -9.90 0.74
C ALA A 80 -1.12 -10.79 1.80
N HIS A 81 -1.97 -10.23 2.67
CA HIS A 81 -2.68 -11.04 3.67
C HIS A 81 -3.63 -12.05 3.03
N GLN A 82 -4.38 -11.67 1.98
CA GLN A 82 -5.24 -12.58 1.25
C GLN A 82 -4.45 -13.70 0.58
N SER A 83 -3.29 -13.38 0.01
CA SER A 83 -2.41 -14.36 -0.64
C SER A 83 -1.82 -15.36 0.38
N ALA A 84 -1.42 -14.90 1.56
CA ALA A 84 -0.96 -15.77 2.64
C ALA A 84 -2.06 -16.74 3.10
N ALA A 85 -3.29 -16.23 3.30
CA ALA A 85 -4.43 -17.05 3.70
C ALA A 85 -4.83 -18.05 2.61
N ALA A 86 -4.84 -17.64 1.34
CA ALA A 86 -5.12 -18.51 0.21
C ALA A 86 -4.08 -19.64 0.10
N TYR A 87 -2.79 -19.33 0.30
CA TYR A 87 -1.73 -20.32 0.29
C TYR A 87 -1.95 -21.41 1.35
N GLU A 88 -2.22 -21.02 2.59
CA GLU A 88 -2.48 -21.97 3.68
C GLU A 88 -3.75 -22.81 3.45
N ALA A 89 -4.79 -22.21 2.89
CA ALA A 89 -6.01 -22.93 2.55
C ALA A 89 -5.77 -23.98 1.45
N SER A 90 -5.00 -23.63 0.41
CA SER A 90 -4.62 -24.57 -0.64
C SER A 90 -3.73 -25.69 -0.12
N ASP A 91 -2.77 -25.40 0.76
CA ASP A 91 -1.89 -26.40 1.36
C ASP A 91 -2.67 -27.40 2.24
N ALA A 92 -3.57 -26.89 3.08
CA ALA A 92 -4.45 -27.75 3.89
C ALA A 92 -5.35 -28.66 3.04
N ALA A 93 -5.89 -28.14 1.93
CA ALA A 93 -6.69 -28.94 1.00
C ALA A 93 -5.86 -30.05 0.33
N ALA A 94 -4.64 -29.74 -0.10
CA ALA A 94 -3.74 -30.72 -0.70
C ALA A 94 -3.34 -31.82 0.30
N ILE A 95 -3.06 -31.46 1.56
CA ILE A 95 -2.79 -32.43 2.63
C ILE A 95 -3.99 -33.36 2.86
N ALA A 96 -5.21 -32.80 2.88
CA ALA A 96 -6.43 -33.59 3.04
C ALA A 96 -6.67 -34.56 1.88
N GLU A 97 -6.46 -34.11 0.63
CA GLU A 97 -6.57 -34.95 -0.56
C GLU A 97 -5.54 -36.08 -0.56
N LEU A 98 -4.28 -35.78 -0.22
CA LEU A 98 -3.23 -36.79 -0.13
C LEU A 98 -3.49 -37.78 1.01
N GLY A 99 -3.98 -37.31 2.15
CA GLY A 99 -4.40 -38.15 3.27
C GLY A 99 -5.53 -39.11 2.89
N ALA A 100 -6.51 -38.64 2.10
CA ALA A 100 -7.58 -39.48 1.58
C ALA A 100 -7.07 -40.51 0.56
N ALA A 101 -6.13 -40.12 -0.32
CA ALA A 101 -5.56 -41.01 -1.33
C ALA A 101 -4.64 -42.10 -0.76
N THR A 102 -4.01 -41.83 0.40
CA THR A 102 -3.08 -42.75 1.07
C THR A 102 -3.73 -43.55 2.21
N ALA A 103 -4.99 -43.28 2.52
CA ALA A 103 -5.78 -44.13 3.40
C ALA A 103 -5.85 -45.56 2.81
N PRO A 104 -5.66 -46.61 3.62
CA PRO A 104 -5.64 -47.99 3.12
C PRO A 104 -6.95 -48.29 2.40
N LEU A 105 -6.85 -48.92 1.22
CA LEU A 105 -8.00 -49.40 0.46
C LEU A 105 -8.81 -50.38 1.33
N GLN A 106 -9.88 -49.88 1.93
CA GLN A 106 -11.02 -50.67 2.41
C GLN A 106 -12.06 -50.73 1.29
#